data_AF-A0A9E5EVM7-F1
#
_entry.id   AF-A0A9E5EVM7-F1
#
_cell.length_a   1.000
_cell.length_b   1.000
_cell.length_c   1.000
_cell.angle_alpha   90.00
_cell.angle_beta   90.00
_cell.angle_gamma   90.00
#
_symmetry.space_group_name_H-M   'P 1'
#
loop_
_entity.id
_entity.type
_entity.pdbx_description
1 polymer ?
#
loop_
_entity_poly.entity_id
_entity_poly.type
_entity_poly.pdbx_seq_one_letter_code
_entity_poly.pdbx_strand_id
1 'polypeptide(L)'
;MTQMKPTSIWKLDHKLIGKSTLHFDELDSTSNHAAAHSGEKSNDGLAIIADSQTYGRGQHGRVWNASKGQSVLLSVLLFPPDFLRRPAILTAWAAVAVCTTIQDFLGIRASIKWPNDKNQRYFD
;
A
#
# COMPACT_ATOMS: atom_id res chain seq x y z
N MET A 1 -9.56 -14.43 -11.38
CA MET A 1 -9.09 -14.42 -9.99
C MET A 1 -10.20 -14.97 -9.13
N THR A 2 -9.96 -16.05 -8.38
CA THR A 2 -10.93 -16.62 -7.46
C THR A 2 -11.18 -15.59 -6.35
N GLN A 3 -12.44 -15.21 -6.09
CA GLN A 3 -12.75 -14.31 -4.98
C GLN A 3 -12.44 -15.02 -3.65
N MET A 4 -11.27 -14.73 -3.10
CA MET A 4 -10.94 -15.12 -1.73
C MET A 4 -11.69 -14.24 -0.75
N LYS A 5 -12.27 -14.86 0.29
CA LYS A 5 -12.87 -14.14 1.40
C LYS A 5 -11.78 -13.60 2.32
N PRO A 6 -11.94 -12.39 2.88
CA PRO A 6 -11.00 -11.86 3.86
C PRO A 6 -10.97 -12.72 5.12
N THR A 7 -9.79 -12.90 5.71
CA THR A 7 -9.62 -13.50 7.05
C THR A 7 -10.34 -12.65 8.09
N SER A 8 -10.23 -11.32 7.98
CA SER A 8 -10.94 -10.39 8.86
C SER A 8 -11.23 -9.07 8.16
N ILE A 9 -12.24 -8.36 8.66
CA ILE A 9 -12.59 -7.02 8.20
C ILE A 9 -12.36 -6.04 9.35
N TRP A 10 -11.56 -5.01 9.13
CA TRP A 10 -11.31 -3.96 10.11
C TRP A 10 -12.02 -2.67 9.69
N LYS A 11 -12.46 -1.91 10.69
CA LYS A 11 -13.06 -0.58 10.53
C LYS A 11 -12.29 0.40 11.40
N LEU A 12 -11.51 1.25 10.76
CA LEU A 12 -10.70 2.26 11.44
C LEU A 12 -11.49 3.57 11.54
N ASP A 13 -11.25 4.33 12.61
CA ASP A 13 -11.84 5.66 12.79
C ASP A 13 -11.12 6.70 11.94
N HIS A 14 -11.34 6.60 10.63
CA HIS A 14 -10.77 7.48 9.62
C HIS A 14 -11.87 7.99 8.70
N LYS A 15 -11.68 9.21 8.19
CA LYS A 15 -12.68 9.87 7.32
C LYS A 15 -12.87 9.16 5.98
N LEU A 16 -11.81 8.56 5.43
CA LEU A 16 -11.82 7.93 4.10
C LEU A 16 -10.98 6.65 4.07
N ILE A 17 -9.64 6.79 4.04
CA ILE A 17 -8.72 5.66 3.90
C ILE A 17 -8.79 4.76 5.14
N GLY A 18 -8.97 3.45 4.95
CA GLY A 18 -8.96 2.45 6.02
C GLY A 18 -10.27 2.31 6.78
N LYS A 19 -11.30 3.10 6.44
CA LYS A 19 -12.66 2.97 7.02
C LYS A 19 -13.25 1.58 6.79
N SER A 20 -12.93 0.98 5.64
CA SER A 20 -13.10 -0.45 5.37
C SER A 20 -11.74 -1.01 5.00
N THR A 21 -11.29 -2.01 5.75
CA THR A 21 -10.02 -2.70 5.51
C THR A 21 -10.25 -4.19 5.45
N LEU A 22 -9.83 -4.82 4.35
CA LEU A 22 -9.88 -6.27 4.18
C LEU A 22 -8.51 -6.83 4.50
N HIS A 23 -8.45 -7.72 5.47
CA HIS A 23 -7.22 -8.40 5.89
C HIS A 23 -7.26 -9.86 5.47
N PHE A 24 -6.12 -10.37 4.99
CA PHE A 24 -5.93 -11.72 4.51
C PHE A 24 -4.64 -12.31 5.11
N ASP A 25 -4.65 -13.59 5.47
CA ASP A 25 -3.41 -14.26 5.87
C ASP A 25 -2.42 -14.36 4.71
N GLU A 26 -2.91 -14.60 3.49
CA GLU A 26 -2.10 -14.71 2.29
C GLU A 26 -2.90 -14.22 1.07
N LEU A 27 -2.23 -13.55 0.13
CA LEU A 27 -2.77 -13.18 -1.18
C LEU A 27 -1.77 -13.48 -2.30
N ASP A 28 -2.23 -13.46 -3.55
CA ASP A 28 -1.29 -13.36 -4.69
C ASP A 28 -0.60 -11.99 -4.69
N SER A 29 -1.39 -10.91 -4.63
CA SER A 29 -0.95 -9.52 -4.53
C SER A 29 -2.07 -8.65 -4.00
N THR A 30 -1.80 -7.87 -2.95
CA THR A 30 -2.71 -6.85 -2.43
C THR A 30 -3.15 -5.87 -3.53
N SER A 31 -2.25 -5.53 -4.46
CA SER A 31 -2.55 -4.64 -5.59
C SER A 31 -3.52 -5.26 -6.59
N ASN A 32 -3.42 -6.56 -6.87
CA ASN A 32 -4.37 -7.24 -7.75
C ASN A 32 -5.75 -7.27 -7.11
N HIS A 33 -5.79 -7.58 -5.82
CA HIS A 33 -7.03 -7.56 -5.05
C HIS A 33 -7.66 -6.17 -5.02
N ALA A 34 -6.88 -5.11 -4.80
CA ALA A 34 -7.39 -3.73 -4.88
C ALA A 34 -7.95 -3.41 -6.28
N ALA A 35 -7.25 -3.81 -7.35
CA ALA A 35 -7.72 -3.61 -8.72
C ALA A 35 -9.03 -4.34 -9.01
N ALA A 36 -9.24 -5.53 -8.46
CA ALA A 36 -10.49 -6.27 -8.59
C ALA A 36 -11.70 -5.55 -7.96
N HIS A 37 -11.49 -4.64 -7.01
CA HIS A 37 -12.53 -3.84 -6.36
C HIS A 37 -12.73 -2.46 -7.01
N SER A 38 -11.97 -2.14 -8.07
CA SER A 38 -11.98 -0.81 -8.72
C SER A 38 -13.24 -0.51 -9.55
N GLY A 39 -14.11 -1.50 -9.77
CA GLY A 39 -15.36 -1.33 -10.51
C GLY A 39 -16.40 -0.47 -9.80
N GLU A 40 -16.28 -0.29 -8.49
CA GLU A 40 -17.24 0.46 -7.67
C GLU A 40 -16.58 1.66 -6.99
N LYS A 41 -17.00 2.87 -7.34
CA LYS A 41 -16.48 4.11 -6.74
C LYS A 41 -16.76 4.22 -5.24
N SER A 42 -17.76 3.49 -4.72
CA SER A 42 -18.04 3.40 -3.28
C SER A 42 -16.89 2.76 -2.49
N ASN A 43 -15.96 2.09 -3.16
CA ASN A 43 -14.76 1.52 -2.56
C ASN A 43 -13.61 2.54 -2.43
N ASP A 44 -13.87 3.84 -2.59
CA ASP A 44 -12.88 4.88 -2.31
C ASP A 44 -12.40 4.81 -0.85
N GLY A 45 -11.08 4.71 -0.67
CA GLY A 45 -10.45 4.51 0.64
C GLY A 45 -10.39 3.07 1.13
N LEU A 46 -10.88 2.08 0.36
CA LEU A 46 -10.75 0.66 0.69
C LEU A 46 -9.27 0.28 0.81
N ALA A 47 -8.89 -0.26 1.96
CA ALA A 47 -7.55 -0.80 2.20
C ALA A 47 -7.56 -2.33 2.12
N ILE A 48 -6.53 -2.90 1.50
CA ILE A 48 -6.29 -4.34 1.41
C ILE A 48 -4.95 -4.63 2.08
N ILE A 49 -4.93 -5.49 3.09
CA ILE A 49 -3.74 -5.91 3.83
C ILE A 49 -3.58 -7.43 3.71
N ALA A 50 -2.32 -7.89 3.58
CA ALA A 50 -2.00 -9.30 3.66
C ALA A 50 -0.77 -9.55 4.55
N ASP A 51 -0.75 -10.68 5.27
CA ASP A 51 0.45 -11.06 6.02
C ASP A 51 1.56 -11.61 5.11
N SER A 52 1.21 -12.25 4.00
CA SER A 52 2.13 -12.75 2.97
C SER A 52 1.59 -12.54 1.54
N GLN A 53 2.51 -12.52 0.57
CA GLN A 53 2.16 -12.53 -0.86
C GLN A 53 2.91 -13.63 -1.61
N THR A 54 2.19 -14.46 -2.37
CA THR A 54 2.79 -15.52 -3.19
C THR A 54 3.33 -15.02 -4.54
N TYR A 55 2.73 -13.95 -5.08
CA TYR A 55 3.11 -13.33 -6.35
C TYR A 55 3.25 -11.81 -6.19
N GLY A 56 3.97 -11.38 -5.16
CA GLY A 56 4.25 -9.97 -4.94
C GLY A 56 5.03 -9.35 -6.11
N ARG A 57 4.59 -8.18 -6.58
CA ARG A 57 5.18 -7.50 -7.73
C ARG A 57 5.65 -6.10 -7.35
N GLY A 58 6.91 -5.82 -7.69
CA GLY A 58 7.47 -4.49 -7.71
C GLY A 58 7.47 -3.89 -9.11
N GLN A 59 8.10 -2.74 -9.27
CA GLN A 59 8.27 -2.10 -10.58
C GLN A 59 9.22 -2.88 -11.49
N HIS A 60 9.06 -2.72 -12.81
CA HIS A 60 9.94 -3.28 -13.84
C HIS A 60 10.10 -4.81 -13.75
N GLY A 61 9.02 -5.53 -13.41
CA GLY A 61 9.01 -6.99 -13.34
C GLY A 61 9.76 -7.58 -12.14
N ARG A 62 10.22 -6.75 -11.19
CA ARG A 62 10.84 -7.25 -9.96
C ARG A 62 9.82 -7.97 -9.10
N VAL A 63 10.23 -9.09 -8.51
CA VAL A 63 9.42 -9.81 -7.53
C VAL A 63 9.58 -9.15 -6.16
N TRP A 64 8.47 -8.97 -5.46
CA TRP A 64 8.46 -8.50 -4.08
C TRP A 64 8.25 -9.69 -3.14
N ASN A 65 9.35 -10.18 -2.56
CA ASN A 65 9.31 -11.27 -1.59
C ASN A 65 9.11 -10.69 -0.18
N ALA A 66 8.05 -11.11 0.49
CA ALA A 66 7.76 -10.75 1.86
C ALA A 66 7.23 -11.96 2.61
N SER A 67 8.07 -12.51 3.50
CA SER A 67 7.66 -13.57 4.42
C SER A 67 6.70 -13.04 5.48
N LYS A 68 5.88 -13.93 6.04
CA LYS A 68 4.90 -13.59 7.07
C LYS A 68 5.53 -12.78 8.21
N GLY A 69 4.96 -11.61 8.50
CA GLY A 69 5.40 -10.73 9.60
C GLY A 69 6.68 -9.93 9.35
N GLN A 70 7.30 -10.00 8.16
CA GLN A 70 8.52 -9.24 7.83
C GLN A 70 8.23 -7.89 7.16
N SER A 71 7.00 -7.67 6.68
CA SER A 71 6.65 -6.47 5.93
C SER A 71 5.17 -6.14 6.10
N VAL A 72 4.85 -4.86 5.99
CA VAL A 72 3.46 -4.40 5.86
C VAL A 72 3.11 -4.41 4.37
N LEU A 73 2.27 -5.36 3.96
CA LEU A 73 1.77 -5.46 2.58
C LEU A 73 0.40 -4.79 2.53
N LEU A 74 0.35 -3.62 1.91
CA LEU A 74 -0.83 -2.76 1.89
C LEU A 74 -1.06 -2.20 0.48
N SER A 75 -2.31 -2.22 0.05
CA SER A 75 -2.79 -1.47 -1.11
C SER A 75 -4.04 -0.68 -0.73
N VAL A 76 -4.17 0.55 -1.24
CA VAL A 76 -5.33 1.42 -1.01
C VAL A 76 -5.93 1.81 -2.35
N LEU A 77 -7.24 1.64 -2.48
CA LEU A 77 -7.98 2.06 -3.65
C LEU A 77 -8.43 3.52 -3.46
N LEU A 78 -8.13 4.37 -4.45
CA LEU A 78 -8.44 5.80 -4.41
C LEU A 78 -9.16 6.24 -5.69
N PHE A 79 -10.19 7.07 -5.53
CA PHE A 79 -10.90 7.74 -6.63
C PHE A 79 -10.77 9.27 -6.51
N PRO A 80 -9.54 9.81 -6.61
CA PRO A 80 -9.33 11.24 -6.44
C PRO A 80 -10.03 12.04 -7.54
N PRO A 81 -10.45 13.29 -7.25
CA PRO A 81 -10.93 14.21 -8.28
C PRO A 81 -9.83 14.47 -9.31
N ASP A 82 -10.23 14.86 -10.53
CA ASP A 82 -9.31 14.90 -11.68
C ASP A 82 -8.08 15.79 -11.47
N PHE A 83 -8.24 16.92 -10.77
CA PHE A 83 -7.12 17.81 -10.45
C PHE A 83 -6.06 17.18 -9.53
N LEU A 84 -6.45 16.17 -8.74
CA LEU A 84 -5.56 15.38 -7.86
C LEU A 84 -5.11 14.07 -8.48
N ARG A 85 -5.59 13.70 -9.68
CA ARG A 85 -5.24 12.45 -10.36
C ARG A 85 -3.86 12.55 -11.04
N ARG A 86 -2.83 12.82 -10.24
CA ARG A 86 -1.43 12.93 -10.64
C ARG A 86 -0.63 11.82 -9.95
N PRO A 87 -0.38 10.67 -10.61
CA PRO A 87 0.23 9.50 -9.98
C PRO A 87 1.52 9.81 -9.22
N ALA A 88 2.41 10.62 -9.81
CA ALA A 88 3.67 11.00 -9.16
C ALA A 88 3.48 11.74 -7.82
N ILE A 89 2.45 12.60 -7.72
CA ILE A 89 2.16 13.34 -6.49
C ILE A 89 1.56 12.39 -5.44
N LEU A 90 0.64 11.52 -5.82
CA LEU A 90 0.05 10.52 -4.92
C LEU A 90 1.13 9.57 -4.37
N THR A 91 2.06 9.12 -5.22
CA THR A 91 3.21 8.31 -4.80
C THR A 91 4.11 9.08 -3.83
N ALA A 92 4.37 10.37 -4.07
CA ALA A 92 5.15 11.21 -3.18
C ALA A 92 4.48 11.37 -1.80
N TRP A 93 3.17 11.62 -1.77
CA TRP A 93 2.40 11.70 -0.53
C TRP A 93 2.40 10.39 0.25
N ALA A 94 2.22 9.25 -0.43
CA ALA A 94 2.31 7.94 0.20
C ALA A 94 3.70 7.69 0.81
N ALA A 95 4.78 8.03 0.09
CA ALA A 95 6.14 7.88 0.59
C ALA A 95 6.41 8.74 1.84
N VAL A 96 5.93 9.99 1.85
CA VAL A 96 6.02 10.87 3.01
C VAL A 96 5.23 10.31 4.19
N ALA A 97 3.98 9.88 3.96
CA ALA A 97 3.15 9.29 5.01
C ALA A 97 3.78 8.05 5.65
N VAL A 98 4.44 7.19 4.85
CA VAL A 98 5.20 6.04 5.37
C VAL A 98 6.38 6.49 6.22
N CYS A 99 7.18 7.46 5.77
CA CYS A 99 8.32 7.96 6.54
C CYS A 99 7.88 8.60 7.86
N THR A 100 6.82 9.41 7.84
CA THR A 100 6.22 10.00 9.04
C THR A 100 5.73 8.92 9.99
N THR A 101 5.00 7.93 9.51
CA THR A 101 4.52 6.80 10.34
C THR A 101 5.68 6.04 10.99
N ILE A 102 6.75 5.77 10.25
CA ILE A 102 7.94 5.10 10.82
C ILE A 102 8.58 5.96 11.92
N GLN A 103 8.72 7.26 11.69
CA GLN A 103 9.28 8.18 12.68
C GLN A 103 8.42 8.27 13.94
N ASP A 104 7.09 8.36 13.79
CA ASP A 104 6.16 8.55 14.90
C ASP A 104 6.05 7.30 15.79
N PHE A 105 6.05 6.11 15.19
CA PHE A 105 5.89 4.84 15.93
C PHE A 105 7.20 4.23 16.40
N LEU A 106 8.27 4.38 15.63
CA LEU A 106 9.55 3.69 15.91
C LEU A 106 10.67 4.66 16.29
N GLY A 107 10.48 5.97 16.17
CA GLY A 107 11.54 6.95 16.39
C GLY A 107 12.62 6.97 15.30
N ILE A 108 12.46 6.18 14.24
CA ILE A 108 13.46 5.99 13.17
C ILE A 108 13.23 7.01 12.05
N ARG A 109 14.31 7.69 11.63
CA ARG A 109 14.28 8.60 10.46
C ARG A 109 14.43 7.80 9.17
N ALA A 110 13.30 7.41 8.57
CA ALA A 110 13.29 6.88 7.20
C ALA A 110 13.48 7.99 6.16
N SER A 111 14.18 7.69 5.07
CA SER A 111 14.38 8.63 3.96
C SER A 111 13.77 8.10 2.66
N ILE A 112 13.26 9.00 1.83
CA ILE A 112 12.73 8.68 0.51
C ILE A 112 13.87 8.74 -0.51
N LYS A 113 14.00 7.70 -1.34
CA LYS A 113 14.83 7.75 -2.53
C LYS A 113 14.00 8.23 -3.72
N TRP A 114 14.21 9.49 -4.11
CA TRP A 114 13.49 10.07 -5.23
C TRP A 114 14.05 9.59 -6.57
N PRO A 115 13.21 9.38 -7.61
CA PRO A 115 13.66 8.85 -8.90
C PRO A 115 14.67 9.77 -9.62
N ASN A 116 14.67 11.06 -9.29
CA ASN A 116 15.60 12.06 -9.84
C ASN A 116 16.91 12.16 -9.04
N ASP A 117 17.01 11.50 -7.89
CA ASP A 117 18.18 11.59 -7.02
C ASP A 117 19.21 10.52 -7.39
N LYS A 118 20.31 10.95 -8.01
CA LYS A 118 21.42 10.08 -8.44
C LYS A 118 22.43 9.80 -7.32
N ASN A 119 22.36 10.50 -6.18
CA ASN A 119 23.46 10.58 -5.21
C ASN A 119 23.13 10.09 -3.79
N GLN A 120 22.09 9.27 -3.63
CA GLN A 120 21.83 8.69 -2.31
C GLN A 120 22.82 7.55 -2.03
N ARG A 121 23.92 7.89 -1.36
CA ARG A 121 24.78 6.90 -0.69
C ARG A 121 23.90 6.12 0.29
N TYR A 122 23.98 4.79 0.22
CA TYR A 122 23.42 3.93 1.26
C TYR A 122 24.03 4.39 2.59
N PHE A 123 23.19 4.59 3.60
CA PHE A 123 23.67 4.99 4.93
C PHE A 123 24.73 3.98 5.40
N ASP A 124 25.89 4.50 5.80
CA ASP A 124 26.89 3.79 6.62
C ASP A 124 26.34 3.57 8.04
#